data_AF-A0A970PI70-F1
#
_entry.id   AF-A0A970PI70-F1
#
_cell.length_a   1.000
_cell.length_b   1.000
_cell.length_c   1.000
_cell.angle_alpha   90.00
_cell.angle_beta   90.00
_cell.angle_gamma   90.00
#
_symmetry.space_group_name_H-M   'P 1'
#
loop_
_entity.id
_entity.type
_entity.pdbx_description
1 polymer ?
#
loop_
_entity_poly.entity_id
_entity_poly.type
_entity_poly.pdbx_seq_one_letter_code
_entity_poly.pdbx_strand_id
1 'polypeptide(L)'
;MRKLSIIALIIFAGLLLMACDEDGELRIRNRTNASVEVAINNGQPMEIVAGSGWSRYYTESTTVTVNYSGNYVLPDSETRTVSPGLPTTVNINATAGMMSITNDSQYTISELYISPRTQTDFGENLITESLLPEAISSWTLTDTAWDVKIVISDGTMRYKMNQPIALNETLELKVSTFTNHAKKTGLTTTSKPYTAPIPR
;
A
#
# COMPACT_ATOMS: atom_id res chain seq x y z
N MET A 1 63.92 -14.40 -23.48
CA MET A 1 63.02 -14.39 -22.29
C MET A 1 62.41 -13.01 -22.03
N ARG A 2 63.16 -11.89 -22.12
CA ARG A 2 62.66 -10.51 -21.88
C ARG A 2 61.45 -10.06 -22.72
N LYS A 3 61.32 -10.54 -23.97
CA LYS A 3 60.18 -10.20 -24.86
C LYS A 3 58.86 -10.92 -24.50
N LEU A 4 58.93 -12.11 -23.89
CA LEU A 4 57.76 -12.85 -23.42
C LEU A 4 57.14 -12.24 -22.15
N SER A 5 57.99 -11.69 -21.27
CA SER A 5 57.54 -11.00 -20.05
C SER A 5 56.78 -9.69 -20.34
N ILE A 6 57.14 -8.97 -21.41
CA ILE A 6 56.46 -7.72 -21.81
C ILE A 6 55.07 -8.02 -22.39
N ILE A 7 54.94 -9.08 -23.19
CA ILE A 7 53.64 -9.49 -23.75
C ILE A 7 52.70 -9.96 -22.63
N ALA A 8 53.21 -10.72 -21.65
CA ALA A 8 52.43 -11.12 -20.48
C ALA A 8 51.95 -9.92 -19.65
N LEU A 9 52.77 -8.87 -19.50
CA LEU A 9 52.40 -7.65 -18.78
C LEU A 9 51.32 -6.85 -19.52
N ILE A 10 51.39 -6.77 -20.86
CA ILE A 10 50.37 -6.07 -21.67
C ILE A 10 49.04 -6.83 -21.68
N ILE A 11 49.07 -8.16 -21.71
CA ILE A 11 47.85 -8.99 -21.60
C ILE A 11 47.24 -8.85 -20.19
N PHE A 12 48.07 -8.83 -19.14
CA PHE A 12 47.59 -8.64 -17.76
C PHE A 12 47.04 -7.22 -17.52
N ALA A 13 47.67 -6.18 -18.08
CA ALA A 13 47.16 -4.80 -18.05
C ALA A 13 45.87 -4.64 -18.88
N GLY A 14 45.75 -5.34 -20.01
CA GLY A 14 44.52 -5.38 -20.80
C GLY A 14 43.37 -6.10 -20.10
N LEU A 15 43.67 -7.15 -19.32
CA LEU A 15 42.69 -7.87 -18.49
C LEU A 15 42.22 -7.06 -17.28
N LEU A 16 43.06 -6.19 -16.72
CA LEU A 16 42.69 -5.27 -15.62
C LEU A 16 41.81 -4.09 -16.09
N LEU A 17 41.82 -3.76 -17.38
CA LEU A 17 40.93 -2.75 -17.98
C LEU A 17 39.55 -3.30 -18.37
N MET A 18 39.35 -4.62 -18.27
CA MET A 18 38.03 -5.26 -18.32
C MET A 18 37.49 -5.54 -16.91
N ALA A 19 37.79 -4.66 -15.95
CA ALA A 19 36.97 -4.57 -14.75
C ALA A 19 35.57 -4.20 -15.22
N CYS A 20 34.70 -5.20 -15.27
CA CYS A 20 33.32 -5.09 -15.74
C CYS A 20 32.63 -3.99 -14.92
N ASP A 21 32.25 -2.88 -15.55
CA ASP A 21 31.29 -1.95 -14.97
C ASP A 21 29.96 -2.70 -14.94
N GLU A 22 29.72 -3.41 -13.86
CA GLU A 22 28.45 -4.07 -13.64
C GLU A 22 27.39 -2.99 -13.35
N ASP A 23 26.27 -3.03 -14.06
CA ASP A 23 25.17 -2.12 -13.79
C ASP A 23 24.68 -2.25 -12.34
N GLY A 24 24.37 -1.12 -11.72
CA GLY A 24 23.68 -1.09 -10.43
C GLY A 24 22.25 -1.58 -10.59
N GLU A 25 21.77 -2.42 -9.67
CA GLU A 25 20.41 -3.00 -9.76
C GLU A 25 19.51 -2.41 -8.67
N LEU A 26 18.40 -1.78 -9.05
CA LEU A 26 17.29 -1.51 -8.15
C LEU A 26 16.35 -2.72 -8.12
N ARG A 27 16.10 -3.27 -6.94
CA ARG A 27 15.12 -4.34 -6.68
C ARG A 27 13.97 -3.77 -5.87
N ILE A 28 12.75 -3.92 -6.35
CA ILE A 28 11.55 -3.58 -5.60
C ILE A 28 10.84 -4.88 -5.28
N ARG A 29 10.55 -5.13 -4.01
CA ARG A 29 9.96 -6.38 -3.53
C ARG A 29 8.62 -6.08 -2.86
N ASN A 30 7.55 -6.61 -3.42
CA ASN A 30 6.25 -6.58 -2.78
C ASN A 30 6.16 -7.73 -1.76
N ARG A 31 6.08 -7.38 -0.48
CA ARG A 31 5.94 -8.32 0.65
C ARG A 31 4.51 -8.38 1.18
N THR A 32 3.54 -7.82 0.46
CA THR A 32 2.13 -7.85 0.85
C THR A 32 1.39 -9.01 0.16
N ASN A 33 0.17 -9.24 0.63
CA ASN A 33 -0.76 -10.24 0.12
C ASN A 33 -1.61 -9.74 -1.05
N ALA A 34 -1.33 -8.54 -1.59
CA ALA A 34 -2.04 -7.97 -2.73
C ALA A 34 -1.08 -7.26 -3.68
N SER A 35 -1.55 -6.91 -4.88
CA SER A 35 -0.80 -6.06 -5.79
C SER A 35 -0.56 -4.67 -5.20
N VAL A 36 0.61 -4.11 -5.50
CA VAL A 36 0.96 -2.72 -5.17
C VAL A 36 1.32 -1.97 -6.44
N GLU A 37 0.86 -0.74 -6.53
CA GLU A 37 1.22 0.20 -7.58
C GLU A 37 2.49 0.94 -7.15
N VAL A 38 3.46 1.02 -8.07
CA VAL A 38 4.79 1.59 -7.81
C VAL A 38 5.17 2.53 -8.95
N ALA A 39 5.68 3.71 -8.62
CA ALA A 39 6.23 4.66 -9.58
C ALA A 39 7.64 5.09 -9.16
N ILE A 40 8.58 5.15 -10.11
CA ILE A 40 9.97 5.57 -9.86
C ILE A 40 10.15 6.99 -10.39
N ASN A 41 10.65 7.91 -9.55
CA ASN A 41 10.88 9.31 -9.89
C ASN A 41 9.66 10.01 -10.52
N ASN A 42 8.46 9.72 -9.99
CA ASN A 42 7.17 10.19 -10.53
C ASN A 42 6.91 9.78 -11.99
N GLY A 43 7.54 8.70 -12.45
CA GLY A 43 7.26 8.08 -13.75
C GLY A 43 5.90 7.40 -13.81
N GLN A 44 5.66 6.66 -14.90
CA GLN A 44 4.44 5.87 -15.05
C GLN A 44 4.34 4.80 -13.95
N PRO A 45 3.19 4.67 -13.27
CA PRO A 45 3.00 3.61 -12.30
C PRO A 45 3.00 2.23 -12.95
N MET A 46 3.48 1.23 -12.21
CA MET A 46 3.45 -0.17 -12.59
C MET A 46 2.93 -1.00 -11.42
N GLU A 47 2.25 -2.10 -11.74
CA GLU A 47 1.79 -3.04 -10.73
C GLU A 47 2.88 -4.08 -10.43
N ILE A 48 3.13 -4.33 -9.14
CA ILE A 48 3.90 -5.46 -8.65
C ILE A 48 2.96 -6.37 -7.88
N VAL A 49 2.69 -7.56 -8.42
CA VAL A 49 1.78 -8.54 -7.79
C VAL A 49 2.31 -9.02 -6.43
N ALA A 50 1.39 -9.57 -5.63
CA ALA A 50 1.67 -10.07 -4.28
C ALA A 50 2.88 -11.02 -4.25
N GLY A 51 3.74 -10.86 -3.24
CA GLY A 51 4.93 -11.70 -3.02
C GLY A 51 6.01 -11.63 -4.10
N SER A 52 5.82 -10.82 -5.15
CA SER A 52 6.73 -10.74 -6.30
C SER A 52 7.69 -9.55 -6.21
N GLY A 53 8.51 -9.38 -7.23
CA GLY A 53 9.39 -8.23 -7.32
C GLY A 53 9.65 -7.81 -8.75
N TRP A 54 10.17 -6.60 -8.88
CA TRP A 54 10.57 -6.00 -10.13
C TRP A 54 12.00 -5.46 -10.01
N SER A 55 12.71 -5.34 -11.11
CA SER A 55 14.08 -4.82 -11.10
C SER A 55 14.39 -3.93 -12.30
N ARG A 56 15.28 -2.96 -12.09
CA ARG A 56 15.81 -2.07 -13.13
C ARG A 56 17.28 -1.79 -12.89
N TYR A 57 18.03 -1.72 -13.98
CA TYR A 57 19.47 -1.54 -13.99
C TYR A 57 19.85 -0.11 -14.35
N TYR A 58 20.98 0.35 -13.80
CA TYR A 58 21.52 1.69 -13.95
C TYR A 58 23.03 1.61 -14.18
N THR A 59 23.50 2.20 -15.27
CA THR A 59 24.93 2.23 -15.64
C THR A 59 25.73 3.22 -14.80
N GLU A 60 25.07 4.20 -14.19
CA GLU A 60 25.69 5.24 -13.37
C GLU A 60 25.01 5.32 -12.01
N SER A 61 25.74 5.87 -11.03
CA SER A 61 25.17 6.12 -9.70
C SER A 61 24.02 7.12 -9.80
N THR A 62 22.85 6.75 -9.28
CA THR A 62 21.67 7.60 -9.36
C THR A 62 20.82 7.51 -8.09
N THR A 63 20.19 8.62 -7.72
CA THR A 63 19.21 8.66 -6.63
C THR A 63 17.83 8.46 -7.22
N VAL A 64 17.13 7.44 -6.72
CA VAL A 64 15.79 7.07 -7.12
C VAL A 64 14.83 7.23 -5.95
N THR A 65 13.67 7.82 -6.21
CA THR A 65 12.53 7.83 -5.30
C THR A 65 11.50 6.82 -5.80
N VAL A 66 11.18 5.84 -4.98
CA VAL A 66 10.17 4.83 -5.25
C VAL A 66 8.92 5.22 -4.48
N ASN A 67 7.90 5.71 -5.18
CA ASN A 67 6.58 5.95 -4.63
C ASN A 67 5.76 4.67 -4.76
N TYR A 68 5.00 4.31 -3.73
CA TYR A 68 4.17 3.12 -3.78
C TYR A 68 2.87 3.30 -3.00
N SER A 69 1.82 2.63 -3.46
CA SER A 69 0.54 2.53 -2.77
C SER A 69 -0.20 1.29 -3.23
N GLY A 70 -1.18 0.83 -2.47
CA GLY A 70 -2.05 -0.25 -2.94
C GLY A 70 -2.86 -0.86 -1.82
N ASN A 71 -3.43 -2.03 -2.09
CA ASN A 71 -4.13 -2.77 -1.06
C ASN A 71 -3.13 -3.10 0.07
N TYR A 72 -3.53 -2.87 1.32
CA TYR A 72 -2.71 -3.05 2.53
C TYR A 72 -1.51 -2.09 2.68
N VAL A 73 -1.36 -1.11 1.79
CA VAL A 73 -0.25 -0.15 1.80
C VAL A 73 -0.77 1.28 1.62
N LEU A 74 -0.61 2.10 2.66
CA LEU A 74 -0.85 3.53 2.55
C LEU A 74 0.17 4.16 1.59
N PRO A 75 -0.21 5.20 0.82
CA PRO A 75 0.72 5.93 -0.04
C PRO A 75 1.95 6.41 0.74
N ASP A 76 3.13 6.04 0.24
CA ASP A 76 4.41 6.36 0.86
C ASP A 76 5.53 6.33 -0.20
N SER A 77 6.75 6.72 0.18
CA SER A 77 7.90 6.73 -0.70
C SER A 77 9.22 6.42 0.01
N GLU A 78 10.13 5.74 -0.69
CA GLU A 78 11.51 5.53 -0.24
C GLU A 78 12.50 6.10 -1.26
N THR A 79 13.50 6.86 -0.79
CA THR A 79 14.60 7.33 -1.62
C THR A 79 15.87 6.53 -1.36
N ARG A 80 16.50 6.02 -2.42
CA ARG A 80 17.73 5.22 -2.37
C ARG A 80 18.72 5.68 -3.44
N THR A 81 20.01 5.52 -3.15
CA THR A 81 21.06 5.66 -4.17
C THR A 81 21.39 4.28 -4.71
N VAL A 82 21.25 4.11 -6.02
CA VAL A 82 21.67 2.90 -6.74
C VAL A 82 23.07 3.16 -7.26
N SER A 83 24.02 2.31 -6.90
CA SER A 83 25.42 2.42 -7.32
C SER A 83 25.79 1.25 -8.24
N PRO A 84 26.65 1.47 -9.25
CA PRO A 84 27.19 0.39 -10.08
C PRO A 84 27.77 -0.76 -9.26
N GLY A 85 27.57 -1.99 -9.74
CA GLY A 85 28.04 -3.23 -9.13
C GLY A 85 27.33 -3.65 -7.83
N LEU A 86 26.30 -2.90 -7.40
CA LEU A 86 25.61 -3.17 -6.13
C LEU A 86 24.09 -3.29 -6.32
N PRO A 87 23.45 -4.33 -5.75
CA PRO A 87 22.00 -4.40 -5.67
C PRO A 87 21.49 -3.52 -4.54
N THR A 88 20.50 -2.68 -4.85
CA THR A 88 19.77 -1.82 -3.91
C THR A 88 18.34 -2.29 -3.82
N THR A 89 17.85 -2.64 -2.63
CA THR A 89 16.51 -3.21 -2.46
C THR A 89 15.57 -2.28 -1.69
N VAL A 90 14.36 -2.07 -2.22
CA VAL A 90 13.20 -1.49 -1.53
C VAL A 90 12.21 -2.62 -1.24
N ASN A 91 11.90 -2.85 0.03
CA ASN A 91 10.89 -3.83 0.45
C ASN A 91 9.61 -3.09 0.82
N ILE A 92 8.56 -3.29 0.04
CA ILE A 92 7.22 -2.76 0.34
C ILE A 92 6.53 -3.76 1.25
N ASN A 93 6.43 -3.41 2.53
CA ASN A 93 5.70 -4.19 3.54
C ASN A 93 4.30 -3.63 3.73
N ALA A 94 3.37 -4.46 4.23
CA ALA A 94 2.05 -3.99 4.58
C ALA A 94 2.14 -2.98 5.74
N THR A 95 1.54 -1.80 5.55
CA THR A 95 1.43 -0.74 6.57
C THR A 95 -0.01 -0.55 7.04
N ALA A 96 -0.94 -1.28 6.41
CA ALA A 96 -2.37 -1.18 6.62
C ALA A 96 -3.05 -2.55 6.42
N GLY A 97 -4.33 -2.62 6.82
CA GLY A 97 -5.26 -3.64 6.35
C GLY A 97 -6.28 -3.03 5.38
N MET A 98 -7.25 -3.84 4.99
CA MET A 98 -8.37 -3.40 4.17
C MET A 98 -9.69 -3.72 4.85
N MET A 99 -10.68 -2.86 4.67
CA MET A 99 -12.07 -3.16 5.00
C MET A 99 -12.86 -3.23 3.71
N SER A 100 -13.56 -4.34 3.49
CA SER A 100 -14.49 -4.52 2.38
C SER A 100 -15.91 -4.57 2.92
N ILE A 101 -16.81 -3.76 2.37
CA ILE A 101 -18.22 -3.72 2.74
C ILE A 101 -19.04 -4.22 1.56
N THR A 102 -19.78 -5.29 1.77
CA THR A 102 -20.75 -5.83 0.81
C THR A 102 -22.16 -5.41 1.22
N ASN A 103 -22.87 -4.75 0.31
CA ASN A 103 -24.29 -4.48 0.45
C ASN A 103 -25.12 -5.73 0.12
N ASP A 104 -25.15 -6.70 1.04
CA ASP A 104 -25.95 -7.91 0.92
C ASP A 104 -27.44 -7.71 1.28
N SER A 105 -27.89 -6.46 1.32
CA SER A 105 -29.28 -6.10 1.61
C SER A 105 -30.05 -5.77 0.33
N GLN A 106 -31.37 -5.61 0.44
CA GLN A 106 -32.22 -5.14 -0.67
C GLN A 106 -32.30 -3.61 -0.75
N TYR A 107 -31.61 -2.90 0.15
CA TYR A 107 -31.65 -1.44 0.24
C TYR A 107 -30.42 -0.82 -0.40
N THR A 108 -30.58 0.36 -0.96
CA THR A 108 -29.44 1.18 -1.40
C THR A 108 -28.83 1.90 -0.20
N ILE A 109 -27.49 1.96 -0.13
CA ILE A 109 -26.77 2.77 0.86
C ILE A 109 -26.50 4.14 0.23
N SER A 110 -27.09 5.19 0.78
CA SER A 110 -26.92 6.57 0.29
C SER A 110 -25.71 7.27 0.89
N GLU A 111 -25.27 6.87 2.09
CA GLU A 111 -24.10 7.44 2.75
C GLU A 111 -23.32 6.38 3.52
N LEU A 112 -21.99 6.51 3.56
CA LEU A 112 -21.10 5.62 4.29
C LEU A 112 -20.03 6.45 5.00
N TYR A 113 -19.78 6.12 6.26
CA TYR A 113 -18.80 6.77 7.10
C TYR A 113 -17.94 5.71 7.78
N ILE A 114 -16.63 5.90 7.73
CA ILE A 114 -15.64 5.03 8.38
C ILE A 114 -14.73 5.93 9.19
N SER A 115 -14.64 5.68 10.50
CA SER A 115 -13.89 6.53 11.43
C SER A 115 -13.14 5.70 12.47
N PRO A 116 -11.97 6.12 12.96
CA PRO A 116 -11.30 5.42 14.04
C PRO A 116 -12.20 5.34 15.27
N ARG A 117 -12.08 4.23 15.99
CA ARG A 117 -12.82 3.99 17.23
C ARG A 117 -12.58 5.06 18.30
N THR A 118 -11.43 5.71 18.28
CA THR A 118 -11.03 6.74 19.24
C THR A 118 -11.70 8.09 19.00
N GLN A 119 -12.27 8.34 17.81
CA GLN A 119 -12.94 9.61 17.51
C GLN A 119 -14.35 9.66 18.11
N THR A 120 -14.90 10.86 18.28
CA THR A 120 -16.27 11.07 18.80
C THR A 120 -17.32 11.28 17.71
N ASP A 121 -16.90 11.69 16.52
CA ASP A 121 -17.73 11.81 15.32
C ASP A 121 -17.29 10.82 14.24
N PHE A 122 -18.07 10.72 13.16
CA PHE A 122 -17.85 9.82 12.04
C PHE A 122 -17.14 10.48 10.84
N GLY A 123 -16.82 11.78 10.92
CA GLY A 123 -16.32 12.55 9.78
C GLY A 123 -17.34 12.72 8.65
N GLU A 124 -16.81 12.88 7.44
CA GLU A 124 -17.54 13.14 6.20
C GLU A 124 -18.02 11.83 5.54
N ASN A 125 -19.02 11.95 4.66
CA ASN A 125 -19.47 10.85 3.82
C ASN A 125 -18.37 10.45 2.83
N LEU A 126 -18.04 9.16 2.78
CA LEU A 126 -16.93 8.61 1.99
C LEU A 126 -17.35 8.14 0.59
N ILE A 127 -18.65 8.12 0.29
CA ILE A 127 -19.16 7.72 -1.02
C ILE A 127 -19.86 8.89 -1.71
N THR A 128 -19.54 9.10 -2.98
CA THR A 128 -20.21 10.09 -3.84
C THR A 128 -21.41 9.49 -4.56
N GLU A 129 -21.34 8.18 -4.85
CA GLU A 129 -22.41 7.40 -5.47
C GLU A 129 -22.96 6.40 -4.47
N SER A 130 -24.27 6.19 -4.51
CA SER A 130 -24.92 5.23 -3.63
C SER A 130 -24.47 3.80 -3.91
N LEU A 131 -24.26 3.00 -2.87
CA LEU A 131 -23.96 1.58 -3.03
C LEU A 131 -25.26 0.81 -3.24
N LEU A 132 -25.47 0.34 -4.46
CA LEU A 132 -26.61 -0.49 -4.83
C LEU A 132 -26.58 -1.84 -4.09
N PRO A 133 -27.71 -2.58 -4.02
CA PRO A 133 -27.69 -3.98 -3.63
C PRO A 133 -26.60 -4.76 -4.38
N GLU A 134 -25.95 -5.67 -3.67
CA GLU A 134 -24.84 -6.52 -4.13
C GLU A 134 -23.51 -5.80 -4.40
N ALA A 135 -23.47 -4.46 -4.32
CA ALA A 135 -22.24 -3.70 -4.48
C ALA A 135 -21.21 -4.03 -3.39
N ILE A 136 -19.95 -4.03 -3.77
CA ILE A 136 -18.79 -4.21 -2.88
C ILE A 136 -17.91 -2.97 -3.02
N SER A 137 -17.45 -2.44 -1.90
CA SER A 137 -16.51 -1.33 -1.88
C SER A 137 -15.47 -1.54 -0.79
N SER A 138 -14.25 -1.07 -1.03
CA SER A 138 -13.11 -1.34 -0.16
C SER A 138 -12.32 -0.08 0.18
N TRP A 139 -11.75 -0.07 1.40
CA TRP A 139 -10.90 1.02 1.89
C TRP A 139 -9.65 0.47 2.56
N THR A 140 -8.51 1.09 2.28
CA THR A 140 -7.25 0.82 3.01
C THR A 140 -7.22 1.63 4.30
N LEU A 141 -6.96 0.95 5.43
CA LEU A 141 -7.08 1.51 6.78
C LEU A 141 -5.88 1.10 7.65
N THR A 142 -5.47 1.98 8.58
CA THR A 142 -4.45 1.62 9.57
C THR A 142 -4.91 0.49 10.49
N ASP A 143 -3.93 -0.24 11.06
CA ASP A 143 -4.05 -1.41 11.91
C ASP A 143 -4.63 -1.15 13.31
N THR A 144 -5.81 -0.53 13.34
CA THR A 144 -6.51 -0.16 14.58
C THR A 144 -7.98 -0.57 14.50
N ALA A 145 -8.75 -0.25 15.54
CA ALA A 145 -10.19 -0.46 15.52
C ALA A 145 -10.91 0.72 14.85
N TRP A 146 -11.87 0.40 13.98
CA TRP A 146 -12.68 1.36 13.24
C TRP A 146 -14.17 1.17 13.53
N ASP A 147 -14.92 2.26 13.46
CA ASP A 147 -16.37 2.29 13.51
C ASP A 147 -16.93 2.65 12.14
N VAL A 148 -18.01 1.98 11.75
CA VAL A 148 -18.70 2.19 10.48
C VAL A 148 -20.15 2.61 10.74
N LYS A 149 -20.60 3.64 10.04
CA LYS A 149 -22.00 4.07 9.97
C LYS A 149 -22.42 4.11 8.51
N ILE A 150 -23.60 3.59 8.22
CA ILE A 150 -24.26 3.72 6.92
C ILE A 150 -25.61 4.41 7.09
N VAL A 151 -26.05 5.08 6.04
CA VAL A 151 -27.42 5.57 5.89
C VAL A 151 -28.01 4.86 4.67
N ILE A 152 -29.10 4.13 4.87
CA ILE A 152 -29.82 3.48 3.75
C ILE A 152 -30.86 4.44 3.16
N SER A 153 -31.41 4.08 2.01
CA SER A 153 -32.28 4.94 1.18
C SER A 153 -33.53 5.50 1.87
N ASP A 154 -33.99 4.90 2.97
CA ASP A 154 -35.12 5.40 3.77
C ASP A 154 -34.67 6.36 4.91
N GLY A 155 -33.38 6.69 4.98
CA GLY A 155 -32.78 7.53 6.02
C GLY A 155 -32.39 6.77 7.29
N THR A 156 -32.67 5.47 7.37
CA THR A 156 -32.31 4.66 8.55
C THR A 156 -30.79 4.54 8.65
N MET A 157 -30.27 4.86 9.83
CA MET A 157 -28.86 4.70 10.13
C MET A 157 -28.58 3.30 10.68
N ARG A 158 -27.52 2.66 10.19
CA ARG A 158 -27.02 1.40 10.76
C ARG A 158 -25.54 1.47 11.05
N TYR A 159 -25.09 0.65 12.00
CA TYR A 159 -23.76 0.75 12.58
C TYR A 159 -23.06 -0.59 12.69
N LYS A 160 -21.73 -0.55 12.56
CA LYS A 160 -20.82 -1.63 12.93
C LYS A 160 -19.65 -1.04 13.69
N MET A 161 -19.59 -1.30 14.99
CA MET A 161 -18.65 -0.61 15.88
C MET A 161 -17.48 -1.51 16.26
N ASN A 162 -16.33 -0.91 16.56
CA ASN A 162 -15.13 -1.58 17.09
C ASN A 162 -14.66 -2.75 16.22
N GLN A 163 -14.50 -2.48 14.93
CA GLN A 163 -14.04 -3.44 13.93
C GLN A 163 -12.51 -3.40 13.85
N PRO A 164 -11.80 -4.44 14.32
CA PRO A 164 -10.34 -4.46 14.28
C PRO A 164 -9.85 -4.70 12.85
N ILE A 165 -8.90 -3.90 12.41
CA ILE A 165 -8.21 -4.09 11.13
C ILE A 165 -6.84 -4.73 11.39
N ALA A 166 -6.62 -5.89 10.77
CA ALA A 166 -5.34 -6.58 10.80
C ALA A 166 -4.46 -6.15 9.61
N LEU A 167 -3.15 -6.03 9.84
CA LEU A 167 -2.20 -5.73 8.77
C LEU A 167 -2.22 -6.84 7.71
N ASN A 168 -2.12 -6.45 6.44
CA ASN A 168 -2.01 -7.37 5.31
C ASN A 168 -3.20 -8.32 5.11
N GLU A 169 -4.36 -7.97 5.68
CA GLU A 169 -5.59 -8.75 5.63
C GLU A 169 -6.79 -7.86 5.26
N THR A 170 -7.85 -8.50 4.76
CA THR A 170 -9.14 -7.86 4.49
C THR A 170 -10.15 -8.27 5.55
N LEU A 171 -10.72 -7.29 6.25
CA LEU A 171 -11.93 -7.46 7.03
C LEU A 171 -13.15 -7.34 6.12
N GLU A 172 -13.92 -8.41 5.99
CA GLU A 172 -15.19 -8.40 5.25
C GLU A 172 -16.37 -8.10 6.17
N LEU A 173 -17.15 -7.08 5.81
CA LEU A 173 -18.37 -6.69 6.50
C LEU A 173 -19.58 -6.81 5.58
N LYS A 174 -20.65 -7.39 6.12
CA LYS A 174 -21.95 -7.50 5.45
C LYS A 174 -22.96 -6.57 6.09
N VAL A 175 -23.66 -5.78 5.28
CA VAL A 175 -24.65 -4.78 5.72
C VAL A 175 -25.77 -5.41 6.56
N SER A 176 -26.17 -6.64 6.27
CA SER A 176 -27.15 -7.40 7.06
C SER A 176 -26.76 -7.56 8.54
N THR A 177 -25.47 -7.43 8.86
CA THR A 177 -24.93 -7.57 10.23
C THR A 177 -24.82 -6.25 11.00
N PHE A 178 -25.25 -5.14 10.41
CA PHE A 178 -25.24 -3.82 11.03
C PHE A 178 -26.49 -3.63 11.90
N THR A 179 -26.38 -2.86 12.98
CA THR A 179 -27.47 -2.64 13.94
C THR A 179 -27.98 -1.20 13.90
N ASN A 180 -29.23 -0.97 14.32
CA ASN A 180 -29.86 0.37 14.32
C ASN A 180 -29.46 1.23 15.53
N HIS A 181 -28.76 0.66 16.51
CA HIS A 181 -28.42 1.34 17.76
C HIS A 181 -26.91 1.29 18.00
N ALA A 182 -26.27 2.44 17.86
CA ALA A 182 -24.95 2.67 18.42
C ALA A 182 -24.82 4.14 18.82
N LYS A 183 -24.37 4.38 20.06
CA LYS A 183 -23.82 5.69 20.46
C LYS A 183 -22.31 5.57 20.34
N LYS A 184 -21.66 6.49 19.62
CA LYS A 184 -20.20 6.53 19.62
C LYS A 184 -19.74 6.94 21.01
N THR A 185 -19.09 6.03 21.72
CA THR A 185 -18.46 6.29 23.01
C THR A 185 -16.98 6.42 22.76
N GLY A 186 -16.47 7.65 22.75
CA GLY A 186 -15.06 7.91 22.54
C GLY A 186 -14.21 7.26 23.61
N LEU A 187 -13.07 6.67 23.22
CA LEU A 187 -12.04 6.22 24.14
C LEU A 187 -10.97 7.30 24.23
N THR A 188 -10.83 7.93 25.40
CA THR A 188 -9.72 8.84 25.74
C THR A 188 -8.44 8.02 25.90
N THR A 189 -7.77 7.72 24.80
CA THR A 189 -6.41 7.17 24.81
C THR A 189 -5.59 7.86 23.73
N THR A 190 -4.30 8.02 23.99
CA THR A 190 -3.28 8.66 23.15
C THR A 190 -3.39 8.13 21.72
N SER A 191 -4.03 8.88 20.84
CA SER A 191 -4.38 8.41 19.50
C SER A 191 -3.17 8.49 18.57
N LYS A 192 -2.88 7.40 17.85
CA LYS A 192 -2.12 7.48 16.59
C LYS A 192 -2.78 8.56 15.70
N PRO A 193 -1.99 9.34 14.93
CA PRO A 193 -2.55 10.34 14.03
C PRO A 193 -3.56 9.70 13.07
N TYR A 194 -4.71 10.35 12.91
CA TYR A 194 -5.75 9.91 11.99
C TYR A 194 -5.24 9.98 10.56
N THR A 195 -5.35 8.85 9.83
CA THR A 195 -5.19 8.82 8.38
C THR A 195 -6.57 8.52 7.81
N ALA A 196 -7.06 9.37 6.91
CA ALA A 196 -8.38 9.16 6.31
C ALA A 196 -8.43 7.83 5.52
N PRO A 197 -9.57 7.13 5.52
CA PRO A 197 -9.79 5.97 4.66
C PRO A 197 -9.49 6.30 3.19
N ILE A 198 -8.72 5.42 2.54
CA ILE A 198 -8.39 5.57 1.11
C ILE A 198 -9.27 4.60 0.32
N PRO A 199 -10.19 5.08 -0.54
CA PRO A 199 -11.00 4.22 -1.38
C PRO A 199 -10.11 3.45 -2.36
N ARG A 200 -10.49 2.19 -2.65
CA ARG A 200 -9.80 1.30 -3.58
C ARG A 200 -10.75 0.79 -4.64
#